data_AF-A0A8T1WAB6-F1
#
_entry.id   AF-A0A8T1WAB6-F1
#
_cell.length_a   1.000
_cell.length_b   1.000
_cell.length_c   1.000
_cell.angle_alpha   90.00
_cell.angle_beta   90.00
_cell.angle_gamma   90.00
#
_symmetry.space_group_name_H-M   'P 1'
#
loop_
_entity.id
_entity.type
_entity.pdbx_description
1 polymer ?
#
loop_
_entity_poly.entity_id
_entity_poly.type
_entity_poly.pdbx_seq_one_letter_code
_entity_poly.pdbx_strand_id
1 'polypeptide(L)'
;MKLIFAVLSLVVATVSSKYAPEAGSASDCDRACILIYDPVCGTDGKTYSNSCVFGVEKCRSQDDSLEIAYEGECSNGFGGSGSGSNVVCRQEFACLTVYNPVCGSDGQSYGNDCLLKRARCFDPTLTMVHRGDCGSNPETGSLSPPEGCDRLCTEEFRPICGSDGVTYGNPCFFGIAQCLNETLTVAFEGKCTGSGSSSENPACATG
;
A
#
# COMPACT_ATOMS: atom_id res chain seq x y z
N MET A 1 0.74 8.04 -102.77
CA MET A 1 1.73 8.46 -101.75
C MET A 1 1.77 7.32 -100.74
N LYS A 2 2.81 6.47 -100.77
CA LYS A 2 4.07 6.67 -100.03
C LYS A 2 3.77 6.93 -98.56
N LEU A 3 4.20 6.16 -97.56
CA LEU A 3 5.16 5.09 -97.40
C LEU A 3 4.90 4.56 -95.96
N ILE A 4 4.93 3.24 -95.75
CA ILE A 4 5.55 2.58 -94.58
C ILE A 4 4.84 2.81 -93.22
N PHE A 5 4.09 1.87 -92.62
CA PHE A 5 4.49 0.53 -92.14
C PHE A 5 5.83 0.52 -91.36
N ALA A 6 5.86 1.12 -90.17
CA ALA A 6 6.79 0.83 -89.08
C ALA A 6 6.55 1.94 -88.03
N VAL A 7 6.20 1.73 -86.78
CA VAL A 7 6.39 0.59 -85.91
C VAL A 7 5.40 0.80 -84.76
N LEU A 8 4.46 -0.13 -84.63
CA LEU A 8 4.08 -0.64 -83.32
C LEU A 8 5.40 -1.03 -82.61
N SER A 9 5.66 -0.51 -81.41
CA SER A 9 6.91 -0.64 -80.62
C SER A 9 7.97 0.46 -80.84
N LEU A 10 7.94 1.55 -80.06
CA LEU A 10 9.14 2.04 -79.32
C LEU A 10 8.90 3.22 -78.34
N VAL A 11 7.83 3.25 -77.53
CA VAL A 11 7.92 4.00 -76.24
C VAL A 11 7.12 3.37 -75.10
N VAL A 12 6.89 2.05 -75.18
CA VAL A 12 6.46 1.23 -74.04
C VAL A 12 7.56 0.22 -73.75
N ALA A 13 8.77 0.69 -73.42
CA ALA A 13 9.82 -0.06 -72.73
C ALA A 13 11.02 0.88 -72.47
N THR A 14 11.55 0.84 -71.25
CA THR A 14 12.58 1.72 -70.67
C THR A 14 12.00 3.10 -70.29
N VAL A 15 11.41 3.27 -69.11
CA VAL A 15 12.13 3.18 -67.83
C VAL A 15 11.24 2.49 -66.77
N SER A 16 11.41 1.19 -66.59
CA SER A 16 11.20 0.59 -65.27
C SER A 16 12.43 0.92 -64.43
N SER A 17 12.23 1.30 -63.15
CA SER A 17 13.22 1.80 -62.18
C SER A 17 13.39 3.32 -62.27
N LYS A 18 12.84 4.17 -61.38
CA LYS A 18 12.92 4.11 -59.92
C LYS A 18 11.77 4.92 -59.30
N TYR A 19 10.70 4.27 -58.87
CA TYR A 19 10.04 4.66 -57.63
C TYR A 19 10.13 3.42 -56.76
N ALA A 20 11.29 3.28 -56.12
CA ALA A 20 11.41 2.40 -54.97
C ALA A 20 10.41 2.92 -53.92
N PRO A 21 9.76 2.04 -53.15
CA PRO A 21 9.12 2.50 -51.92
C PRO A 21 10.21 3.21 -51.12
N GLU A 22 9.99 4.48 -50.76
CA GLU A 22 10.90 5.18 -49.88
C GLU A 22 10.94 4.36 -48.59
N ALA A 23 12.02 3.61 -48.42
CA ALA A 23 12.41 3.12 -47.12
C ALA A 23 12.51 4.34 -46.24
N GLY A 24 11.65 4.41 -45.22
CA GLY A 24 11.57 5.52 -44.28
C GLY A 24 12.97 5.95 -43.85
N SER A 25 13.35 7.14 -44.27
CA SER A 25 14.53 7.84 -43.78
C SER A 25 14.34 8.08 -42.29
N ALA A 26 15.42 7.99 -41.50
CA ALA A 26 15.43 8.25 -40.06
C ALA A 26 14.81 9.61 -39.63
N SER A 27 14.57 10.50 -40.59
CA SER A 27 13.86 11.78 -40.43
C SER A 27 12.36 11.67 -40.12
N ASP A 28 11.71 10.53 -40.37
CA ASP A 28 10.26 10.35 -40.10
C ASP A 28 9.93 10.03 -38.63
N CYS A 29 10.96 9.71 -37.84
CA CYS A 29 10.80 9.39 -36.42
C CYS A 29 10.93 10.61 -35.50
N ASP A 30 11.43 11.73 -36.03
CA ASP A 30 11.70 12.94 -35.25
C ASP A 30 10.40 13.70 -34.95
N ARG A 31 9.79 13.36 -33.82
CA ARG A 31 8.60 14.04 -33.28
C ARG A 31 8.96 14.81 -32.01
N ALA A 32 8.40 16.00 -31.86
CA ALA A 32 8.56 16.79 -30.65
C ALA A 32 7.79 16.15 -29.48
N CYS A 33 8.50 15.83 -28.40
CA CYS A 33 7.90 15.36 -27.16
C CYS A 33 7.83 16.49 -26.14
N ILE A 34 6.72 16.54 -25.39
CA ILE A 34 6.61 17.40 -24.22
C ILE A 34 7.56 16.89 -23.12
N LEU A 35 8.11 17.79 -22.31
CA LEU A 35 9.07 17.48 -21.25
C LEU A 35 8.39 16.99 -19.95
N ILE A 36 7.23 16.35 -20.07
CA ILE A 36 6.57 15.73 -18.92
C ILE A 36 7.35 14.48 -18.52
N TYR A 37 7.56 14.31 -17.21
CA TYR A 37 8.17 13.11 -16.66
C TYR A 37 7.07 12.14 -16.22
N ASP A 38 6.79 11.15 -17.06
CA ASP A 38 5.78 10.11 -16.88
C ASP A 38 6.37 8.77 -17.37
N PRO A 39 7.31 8.19 -16.61
CA PRO A 39 8.26 7.23 -17.14
C PRO A 39 7.62 5.90 -17.54
N VAL A 40 8.20 5.24 -18.53
CA VAL A 40 7.83 3.87 -18.93
C VAL A 40 9.07 2.99 -19.04
N CYS A 41 8.93 1.71 -18.74
CA CYS A 41 10.00 0.73 -18.87
C CYS A 41 9.81 -0.06 -20.17
N GLY A 42 10.81 -0.04 -21.06
CA GLY A 42 10.81 -0.84 -22.29
C GLY A 42 11.13 -2.31 -22.02
N THR A 43 10.76 -3.20 -22.96
CA THR A 43 11.16 -4.62 -22.96
C THR A 43 12.67 -4.80 -23.09
N ASP A 44 13.40 -3.77 -23.51
CA ASP A 44 14.86 -3.69 -23.52
C ASP A 44 15.47 -3.28 -22.16
N GLY A 45 14.65 -3.12 -21.11
CA GLY A 45 15.09 -2.77 -19.77
C GLY A 45 15.52 -1.31 -19.62
N LYS A 46 15.24 -0.44 -20.60
CA LYS A 46 15.54 1.00 -20.51
C LYS A 46 14.33 1.80 -20.03
N THR A 47 14.59 2.75 -19.14
CA THR A 47 13.60 3.75 -18.73
C THR A 47 13.52 4.87 -19.78
N TYR A 48 12.32 5.15 -20.26
CA TYR A 48 12.04 6.28 -21.14
C TYR A 48 11.27 7.33 -20.36
N SER A 49 11.64 8.61 -20.49
CA SER A 49 11.08 9.71 -19.68
C SER A 49 9.57 9.89 -19.84
N ASN A 50 9.04 9.50 -21.00
CA ASN A 50 7.61 9.36 -21.25
C ASN A 50 7.36 8.46 -22.47
N SER A 51 6.10 8.10 -22.68
CA SER A 51 5.63 7.27 -23.81
C SER A 51 5.95 7.87 -25.18
N CYS A 52 6.03 9.20 -25.31
CA CYS A 52 6.44 9.86 -26.56
C CYS A 52 7.91 9.58 -26.86
N VAL A 53 8.79 9.74 -25.87
CA VAL A 53 10.24 9.45 -26.03
C VAL A 53 10.45 7.97 -26.37
N PHE A 54 9.71 7.05 -25.72
CA PHE A 54 9.72 5.63 -26.09
C PHE A 54 9.34 5.41 -27.56
N GLY A 55 8.27 6.06 -28.05
CA GLY A 55 7.81 5.91 -29.43
C GLY A 55 8.82 6.43 -30.46
N VAL A 56 9.52 7.53 -30.17
CA VAL A 56 10.60 8.04 -31.01
C VAL A 56 11.76 7.05 -31.09
N GLU A 57 12.18 6.48 -29.95
CA GLU A 57 13.26 5.50 -29.90
C GLU A 57 12.90 4.18 -30.58
N LYS A 58 11.67 3.67 -30.39
CA LYS A 58 11.16 2.49 -31.11
C LYS A 58 11.17 2.70 -32.63
N CYS A 59 10.73 3.88 -33.09
CA CYS A 59 10.75 4.22 -34.50
C CYS A 59 12.19 4.26 -35.05
N ARG A 60 13.10 4.92 -34.33
CA ARG A 60 14.52 5.06 -34.74
C ARG A 60 15.27 3.75 -34.72
N SER A 61 15.00 2.86 -33.75
CA SER A 61 15.65 1.56 -33.65
C SER A 61 15.18 0.58 -34.71
N GLN A 62 14.01 0.82 -35.33
CA GLN A 62 13.33 -0.11 -36.23
C GLN A 62 13.13 -1.49 -35.58
N ASP A 63 13.03 -1.53 -34.25
CA ASP A 63 12.81 -2.73 -33.47
C ASP A 63 11.32 -2.89 -33.19
N ASP A 64 10.64 -3.67 -34.03
CA ASP A 64 9.22 -3.96 -33.84
C ASP A 64 8.94 -4.75 -32.55
N SER A 65 9.95 -5.44 -32.00
CA SER A 65 9.84 -6.22 -30.76
C SER A 65 9.98 -5.39 -29.48
N LEU A 66 10.41 -4.13 -29.60
CA LEU A 66 10.48 -3.21 -28.48
C LEU A 66 9.06 -2.79 -28.08
N GLU A 67 8.63 -3.15 -26.88
CA GLU A 67 7.32 -2.78 -26.33
C GLU A 67 7.49 -2.12 -24.97
N ILE A 68 6.44 -1.45 -24.47
CA ILE A 68 6.41 -0.99 -23.08
C ILE A 68 6.11 -2.21 -22.22
N ALA A 69 7.06 -2.59 -21.36
CA ALA A 69 6.91 -3.69 -20.41
C ALA A 69 5.95 -3.31 -19.28
N TYR A 70 6.09 -2.09 -18.72
CA TYR A 70 5.20 -1.54 -17.70
C TYR A 70 5.36 -0.01 -17.56
N GLU A 71 4.36 0.64 -16.97
CA GLU A 71 4.43 2.05 -16.56
C GLU A 71 5.34 2.21 -15.34
N GLY A 72 6.15 3.27 -15.35
CA GLY A 72 7.18 3.57 -14.36
C GLY A 72 8.60 3.40 -14.89
N GLU A 73 9.58 3.81 -14.09
CA GLU A 73 11.00 3.56 -14.39
C GLU A 73 11.32 2.07 -14.36
N CYS A 74 12.23 1.62 -15.22
CA CYS A 74 12.80 0.30 -15.08
C CYS A 74 13.52 0.18 -13.75
N SER A 75 13.26 -0.92 -13.05
CA SER A 75 13.92 -1.29 -11.79
C SER A 75 15.40 -1.62 -12.03
N ASN A 76 16.23 -0.61 -12.29
CA ASN A 76 17.68 -0.75 -12.21
C ASN A 76 18.02 -0.94 -10.74
N GLY A 77 18.27 -2.21 -10.38
CA GLY A 77 18.24 -2.70 -9.00
C GLY A 77 18.91 -1.78 -8.00
N PHE A 78 18.10 -1.11 -7.18
CA PHE A 78 18.28 -0.77 -5.76
C PHE A 78 16.99 -0.06 -5.31
N GLY A 79 15.96 -0.83 -4.96
CA GLY A 79 14.72 -0.27 -4.42
C GLY A 79 13.46 -1.07 -4.72
N GLY A 80 13.40 -2.32 -4.26
CA GLY A 80 12.17 -3.13 -4.29
C GLY A 80 12.44 -4.58 -4.66
N SER A 81 12.79 -5.38 -3.66
CA SER A 81 12.91 -6.84 -3.75
C SER A 81 11.67 -7.47 -4.37
N GLY A 82 11.85 -8.27 -5.42
CA GLY A 82 10.80 -9.11 -5.96
C GLY A 82 11.03 -9.55 -7.39
N SER A 83 12.06 -10.36 -7.60
CA SER A 83 12.28 -11.12 -8.83
C SER A 83 11.03 -11.89 -9.26
N GLY A 84 10.66 -11.73 -10.53
CA GLY A 84 10.10 -12.78 -11.36
C GLY A 84 8.93 -13.56 -10.78
N SER A 85 7.74 -12.95 -10.80
CA SER A 85 6.48 -13.62 -11.16
C SER A 85 5.44 -12.55 -11.41
N ASN A 86 4.83 -12.61 -12.58
CA ASN A 86 3.70 -11.79 -12.99
C ASN A 86 2.52 -12.01 -12.02
N VAL A 87 2.43 -11.23 -10.95
CA VAL A 87 1.20 -11.01 -10.16
C VAL A 87 1.17 -9.58 -9.63
N VAL A 88 0.06 -8.94 -9.94
CA VAL A 88 -0.40 -7.62 -9.51
C VAL A 88 -0.43 -7.51 -7.98
N CYS A 89 0.71 -7.20 -7.35
CA CYS A 89 0.79 -6.80 -5.94
C CYS A 89 1.02 -5.29 -5.78
N ARG A 90 1.18 -4.58 -6.91
CA ARG A 90 1.50 -3.15 -6.98
C ARG A 90 0.26 -2.26 -7.16
N GLN A 91 -0.93 -2.84 -7.39
CA GLN A 91 -2.18 -2.08 -7.33
C GLN A 91 -2.61 -1.92 -5.86
N GLU A 92 -2.15 -0.82 -5.27
CA GLU A 92 -2.93 0.01 -4.36
C GLU A 92 -3.72 -0.72 -3.25
N PHE A 93 -3.04 -1.53 -2.45
CA PHE A 93 -3.53 -1.83 -1.10
C PHE A 93 -3.43 -0.56 -0.25
N ALA A 94 -4.43 0.31 -0.39
CA ALA A 94 -4.68 1.45 0.49
C ALA A 94 -5.11 0.92 1.87
N CYS A 95 -4.14 0.42 2.62
CA CYS A 95 -4.37 0.02 4.00
C CYS A 95 -4.41 1.29 4.86
N LEU A 96 -5.52 1.49 5.56
CA LEU A 96 -5.58 2.48 6.63
C LEU A 96 -4.51 2.16 7.67
N THR A 97 -3.98 3.19 8.32
CA THR A 97 -3.01 3.06 9.42
C THR A 97 -3.68 2.72 10.75
N VAL A 98 -4.92 2.21 10.72
CA VAL A 98 -5.62 1.72 11.92
C VAL A 98 -4.87 0.52 12.45
N TYR A 99 -4.45 0.58 13.71
CA TYR A 99 -3.72 -0.49 14.37
C TYR A 99 -4.70 -1.47 15.02
N ASN A 100 -4.89 -2.62 14.38
CA ASN A 100 -5.71 -3.74 14.84
C ASN A 100 -4.92 -5.02 14.53
N PRO A 101 -3.89 -5.33 15.35
CA PRO A 101 -2.83 -6.25 14.95
C PRO A 101 -3.34 -7.68 14.74
N VAL A 102 -2.62 -8.43 13.90
CA VAL A 102 -2.86 -9.86 13.63
C VAL A 102 -1.53 -10.60 13.53
N CYS A 103 -1.51 -11.85 13.97
CA CYS A 103 -0.34 -12.71 13.89
C CYS A 103 -0.40 -13.58 12.63
N GLY A 104 0.63 -13.52 11.79
CA GLY A 104 0.77 -14.33 10.59
C GLY A 104 1.36 -15.72 10.86
N SER A 105 1.17 -16.66 9.93
CA SER A 105 1.72 -18.02 9.99
C SER A 105 3.24 -18.06 9.82
N ASP A 106 3.83 -16.95 9.40
CA ASP A 106 5.25 -16.66 9.37
C ASP A 106 5.81 -16.18 10.72
N GLY A 107 4.95 -16.05 11.74
CA GLY A 107 5.32 -15.55 13.06
C GLY A 107 5.51 -14.03 13.13
N GLN A 108 5.10 -13.28 12.11
CA GLN A 108 5.19 -11.82 12.08
C GLN A 108 3.86 -11.17 12.48
N SER A 109 3.95 -10.11 13.28
CA SER A 109 2.80 -9.24 13.58
C SER A 109 2.56 -8.27 12.43
N TYR A 110 1.32 -8.20 11.97
CA TYR A 110 0.88 -7.24 10.97
C TYR A 110 -0.03 -6.22 11.66
N GLY A 111 0.26 -4.93 11.45
CA GLY A 111 -0.48 -3.85 12.14
C GLY A 111 -1.99 -3.84 11.88
N ASN A 112 -2.45 -4.50 10.80
CA ASN A 112 -3.85 -4.84 10.58
C ASN A 112 -4.03 -5.95 9.53
N ASP A 113 -5.26 -6.44 9.43
CA ASP A 113 -5.72 -7.42 8.44
C ASP A 113 -5.36 -7.07 6.99
N CYS A 114 -5.40 -5.78 6.63
CA CYS A 114 -5.06 -5.32 5.28
C CYS A 114 -3.57 -5.52 4.99
N LEU A 115 -2.71 -5.18 5.95
CA LEU A 115 -1.26 -5.38 5.83
C LEU A 115 -0.89 -6.86 5.69
N LEU A 116 -1.57 -7.76 6.42
CA LEU A 116 -1.39 -9.21 6.25
C LEU A 116 -1.83 -9.70 4.87
N LYS A 117 -2.96 -9.21 4.34
CA LYS A 117 -3.43 -9.54 2.98
C LYS A 117 -2.45 -9.05 1.91
N ARG A 118 -1.90 -7.85 2.09
CA ARG A 118 -0.87 -7.30 1.19
C ARG A 118 0.39 -8.16 1.19
N ALA A 119 0.84 -8.60 2.37
CA ALA A 119 1.99 -9.50 2.49
C ALA A 119 1.72 -10.86 1.84
N ARG A 120 0.50 -11.39 1.95
CA ARG A 120 0.08 -12.64 1.29
C ARG A 120 0.14 -12.57 -0.24
N CYS A 121 0.13 -11.36 -0.81
CA CYS A 121 0.34 -11.22 -2.24
C CYS A 121 1.77 -11.63 -2.65
N PHE A 122 2.77 -11.39 -1.78
CA PHE A 122 4.15 -11.81 -1.98
C PHE A 122 4.40 -13.25 -1.51
N ASP A 123 3.67 -13.70 -0.49
CA ASP A 123 3.68 -15.08 -0.01
C ASP A 123 2.26 -15.64 0.06
N PRO A 124 1.78 -16.35 -0.99
CA PRO A 124 0.44 -16.93 -1.02
C PRO A 124 0.16 -17.96 0.08
N THR A 125 1.20 -18.47 0.75
CA THR A 125 1.06 -19.44 1.85
C THR A 125 0.81 -18.77 3.20
N LEU A 126 1.02 -17.45 3.29
CA LEU A 126 0.78 -16.67 4.50
C LEU A 126 -0.69 -16.67 4.90
N THR A 127 -0.97 -17.15 6.10
CA THR A 127 -2.30 -17.16 6.72
C THR A 127 -2.29 -16.40 8.04
N MET A 128 -3.45 -16.00 8.54
CA MET A 128 -3.57 -15.46 9.90
C MET A 128 -3.65 -16.64 10.89
N VAL A 129 -2.82 -16.63 11.92
CA VAL A 129 -2.88 -17.58 13.05
C VAL A 129 -3.91 -17.11 14.08
N HIS A 130 -3.80 -15.86 14.54
CA HIS A 130 -4.73 -15.26 15.51
C HIS A 130 -4.77 -13.74 15.38
N ARG A 131 -5.77 -13.10 16.00
CA ARG A 131 -5.83 -11.64 16.20
C ARG A 131 -4.90 -11.25 17.36
N GLY A 132 -4.37 -10.03 17.32
CA GLY A 132 -3.31 -9.57 18.21
C GLY A 132 -1.92 -9.78 17.62
N ASP A 133 -0.91 -9.16 18.22
CA ASP A 133 0.49 -9.37 17.85
C ASP A 133 0.95 -10.80 18.17
N CYS A 134 1.86 -11.34 17.36
CA CYS A 134 2.49 -12.62 17.68
C CYS A 134 3.18 -12.57 19.05
N GLY A 135 3.11 -13.67 19.79
CA GLY A 135 3.68 -13.77 21.14
C GLY A 135 2.85 -13.11 22.25
N SER A 136 1.75 -12.43 21.91
CA SER A 136 0.70 -12.14 22.89
C SER A 136 -0.04 -13.45 23.22
N ASN A 137 -0.25 -13.71 24.51
CA ASN A 137 -0.93 -14.93 24.94
C ASN A 137 -2.37 -14.91 24.37
N PRO A 138 -2.81 -15.92 23.59
CA PRO A 138 -4.15 -15.93 22.98
C PRO A 138 -5.29 -15.88 23.99
N GLU A 139 -5.02 -16.13 25.28
CA GLU A 139 -5.96 -15.92 26.39
C GLU A 139 -6.15 -14.46 26.81
N THR A 140 -5.30 -13.55 26.30
CA THR A 140 -5.33 -12.10 26.57
C THR A 140 -5.46 -11.26 25.29
N GLY A 141 -5.58 -11.93 24.13
CA GLY A 141 -5.71 -11.30 22.82
C GLY A 141 -7.10 -10.71 22.64
N SER A 142 -7.18 -9.38 22.79
CA SER A 142 -8.39 -8.55 22.86
C SER A 142 -8.90 -8.39 24.29
N LEU A 143 -8.49 -7.28 24.94
CA LEU A 143 -9.35 -6.60 25.90
C LEU A 143 -10.57 -6.01 25.16
N SER A 144 -11.31 -6.83 24.42
CA SER A 144 -12.74 -6.61 24.29
C SER A 144 -13.29 -7.10 25.62
N PRO A 145 -13.77 -6.20 26.50
CA PRO A 145 -14.51 -6.62 27.67
C PRO A 145 -15.45 -7.79 27.35
N PRO A 146 -15.58 -8.83 28.21
CA PRO A 146 -16.69 -9.77 28.18
C PRO A 146 -17.98 -9.10 27.74
N GLU A 147 -18.72 -9.77 26.84
CA GLU A 147 -19.92 -9.22 26.22
C GLU A 147 -20.82 -8.56 27.27
N GLY A 148 -21.10 -7.27 27.08
CA GLY A 148 -21.92 -6.47 28.01
C GLY A 148 -21.16 -5.49 28.90
N CYS A 149 -19.83 -5.57 28.97
CA CYS A 149 -18.99 -4.60 29.69
C CYS A 149 -18.48 -3.44 28.81
N ASP A 150 -18.69 -3.53 27.49
CA ASP A 150 -18.36 -2.47 26.53
C ASP A 150 -19.27 -1.25 26.72
N ARG A 151 -18.68 -0.14 27.17
CA ARG A 151 -19.39 1.13 27.38
C ARG A 151 -18.54 2.28 26.87
N LEU A 152 -19.19 3.25 26.21
CA LEU A 152 -18.54 4.51 25.85
C LEU A 152 -18.45 5.41 27.07
N CYS A 153 -17.23 5.84 27.41
CA CYS A 153 -16.97 6.76 28.51
C CYS A 153 -16.58 8.14 27.98
N THR A 154 -17.01 9.18 28.71
CA THR A 154 -16.48 10.54 28.54
C THR A 154 -15.05 10.60 29.07
N GLU A 155 -14.26 11.58 28.61
CA GLU A 155 -12.91 11.84 29.15
C GLU A 155 -12.91 12.83 30.33
N GLU A 156 -14.04 13.00 31.02
CA GLU A 156 -14.07 13.82 32.22
C GLU A 156 -13.16 13.21 33.30
N PHE A 157 -12.39 14.04 33.99
CA PHE A 157 -11.46 13.57 35.01
C PHE A 157 -12.09 13.70 36.41
N ARG A 158 -12.70 12.60 36.89
CA ARG A 158 -13.37 12.48 38.20
C ARG A 158 -12.89 11.19 38.89
N PRO A 159 -11.64 11.17 39.37
CA PRO A 159 -10.94 9.92 39.63
C PRO A 159 -11.53 9.12 40.78
N ILE A 160 -11.40 7.80 40.70
CA ILE A 160 -11.76 6.84 41.75
C ILE A 160 -10.55 5.95 42.03
N CYS A 161 -10.25 5.70 43.30
CA CYS A 161 -9.28 4.70 43.69
C CYS A 161 -9.99 3.38 43.92
N GLY A 162 -9.60 2.33 43.18
CA GLY A 162 -10.11 0.98 43.35
C GLY A 162 -9.47 0.25 44.52
N SER A 163 -10.13 -0.82 44.98
CA SER A 163 -9.60 -1.73 46.01
C SER A 163 -8.33 -2.48 45.57
N ASP A 164 -8.03 -2.45 44.28
CA ASP A 164 -6.79 -2.96 43.65
C ASP A 164 -5.65 -1.93 43.66
N GLY A 165 -5.88 -0.72 44.19
CA GLY A 165 -4.89 0.35 44.21
C GLY A 165 -4.71 1.06 42.87
N VAL A 166 -5.59 0.81 41.89
CA VAL A 166 -5.58 1.47 40.58
C VAL A 166 -6.44 2.74 40.61
N THR A 167 -5.94 3.81 40.00
CA THR A 167 -6.71 5.03 39.79
C THR A 167 -7.46 4.94 38.46
N TYR A 168 -8.78 4.98 38.54
CA TYR A 168 -9.66 5.05 37.38
C TYR A 168 -9.99 6.50 37.08
N GLY A 169 -9.88 6.92 35.82
CA GLY A 169 -10.03 8.33 35.42
C GLY A 169 -11.40 8.93 35.73
N ASN A 170 -12.44 8.11 35.71
CA ASN A 170 -13.80 8.49 36.10
C ASN A 170 -14.67 7.27 36.48
N PRO A 171 -15.90 7.50 36.99
CA PRO A 171 -16.80 6.42 37.38
C PRO A 171 -17.17 5.46 36.24
N CYS A 172 -17.17 5.93 34.99
CA CYS A 172 -17.45 5.08 33.84
C CYS A 172 -16.32 4.07 33.62
N PHE A 173 -15.06 4.53 33.62
CA PHE A 173 -13.90 3.64 33.52
C PHE A 173 -13.79 2.65 34.69
N PHE A 174 -14.14 3.08 35.91
CA PHE A 174 -14.25 2.19 37.06
C PHE A 174 -15.35 1.13 36.85
N GLY A 175 -16.52 1.53 36.35
CA GLY A 175 -17.64 0.61 36.09
C GLY A 175 -17.31 -0.45 35.03
N ILE A 176 -16.53 -0.10 34.00
CA ILE A 176 -16.01 -1.10 33.05
C ILE A 176 -15.12 -2.09 33.79
N ALA A 177 -14.17 -1.62 34.59
CA ALA A 177 -13.26 -2.49 35.34
C ALA A 177 -13.99 -3.38 36.37
N GLN A 178 -15.03 -2.87 37.03
CA GLN A 178 -15.85 -3.65 37.95
C GLN A 178 -16.71 -4.70 37.23
N CYS A 179 -17.14 -4.41 35.99
CA CYS A 179 -17.81 -5.40 35.15
C CYS A 179 -16.86 -6.54 34.73
N LEU A 180 -15.58 -6.22 34.51
CA LEU A 180 -14.52 -7.21 34.25
C LEU A 180 -14.12 -8.01 35.50
N ASN A 181 -14.18 -7.37 36.66
CA ASN A 181 -13.80 -7.93 37.94
C ASN A 181 -14.86 -7.58 38.99
N GLU A 182 -15.82 -8.48 39.20
CA GLU A 182 -16.93 -8.28 40.14
C GLU A 182 -16.47 -8.08 41.60
N THR A 183 -15.23 -8.46 41.93
CA THR A 183 -14.65 -8.27 43.27
C THR A 183 -14.05 -6.88 43.47
N LEU A 184 -13.90 -6.09 42.41
CA LEU A 184 -13.38 -4.72 42.47
C LEU A 184 -14.40 -3.81 43.17
N THR A 185 -13.96 -3.13 44.21
CA THR A 185 -14.77 -2.16 44.95
C THR A 185 -14.10 -0.80 44.98
N VAL A 186 -14.86 0.25 45.28
CA VAL A 186 -14.29 1.59 45.47
C VAL A 186 -13.56 1.63 46.81
N ALA A 187 -12.27 1.94 46.80
CA ALA A 187 -11.53 2.24 48.03
C ALA A 187 -11.89 3.63 48.54
N PHE A 188 -11.81 4.65 47.67
CA PHE A 188 -12.23 6.02 47.95
C PHE A 188 -12.36 6.84 46.66
N GLU A 189 -13.12 7.95 46.71
CA GLU A 189 -13.16 8.93 45.63
C GLU A 189 -11.85 9.74 45.60
N GLY A 190 -11.23 9.85 44.42
CA GLY A 190 -9.92 10.47 44.25
C GLY A 190 -8.91 9.57 43.54
N LYS A 191 -7.69 10.09 43.33
CA LYS A 191 -6.57 9.27 42.82
C LYS A 191 -6.01 8.41 43.95
N CYS A 192 -5.57 7.20 43.66
CA CYS A 192 -4.74 6.44 44.58
C CYS A 192 -3.41 7.18 44.81
N THR A 193 -3.01 7.29 46.07
CA THR A 193 -1.70 7.81 46.47
C THR A 193 -0.77 6.62 46.69
N GLY A 194 0.25 6.47 45.85
CA GLY A 194 1.22 5.40 46.00
C GLY A 194 1.86 5.43 47.39
N SER A 195 1.85 4.28 48.07
CA SER A 195 2.35 4.01 49.43
C SER A 195 1.57 4.67 50.57
N GLY A 196 1.08 3.81 51.48
CA GLY A 196 0.12 4.17 52.52
C GLY A 196 0.54 5.34 53.40
N SER A 197 -0.31 6.37 53.45
CA SER A 197 -0.63 7.09 54.67
C SER A 197 -1.87 7.94 54.41
N SER A 198 -2.83 7.81 55.32
CA SER A 198 -3.92 8.74 55.56
C SER A 198 -3.41 10.18 55.71
N SER A 199 -3.86 11.09 54.84
CA SER A 199 -3.77 12.55 55.03
C SER A 199 -4.41 13.22 53.80
N GLU A 200 -5.47 14.02 53.86
CA GLU A 200 -6.23 14.67 54.92
C GLU A 200 -7.67 14.83 54.39
N ASN A 201 -8.67 14.59 55.22
CA ASN A 201 -10.01 15.11 54.99
C ASN A 201 -10.16 16.39 55.82
N PRO A 202 -10.12 17.60 55.23
CA PRO A 202 -10.50 18.80 55.96
C PRO A 202 -11.97 19.12 55.67
N ALA A 203 -12.90 18.25 56.06
CA ALA A 203 -14.34 18.61 56.09
C ALA A 203 -15.16 17.61 56.90
N CYS A 204 -15.24 17.84 58.22
CA CYS A 204 -16.48 17.93 58.99
C CYS A 204 -16.15 18.03 60.49
N ALA A 205 -15.81 19.23 60.94
CA ALA A 205 -16.01 19.61 62.33
C ALA A 205 -17.37 20.30 62.40
N THR A 206 -18.38 19.58 62.88
CA THR A 206 -19.67 20.14 63.27
C THR A 206 -19.50 20.89 64.59
N GLY A 207 -19.93 22.15 64.62
CA GLY A 207 -20.22 22.89 65.85
C GLY A 207 -21.53 22.46 66.49
#